data_AF-A0A958SPC0-F1
#
_entry.id   AF-A0A958SPC0-F1
#
_cell.length_a   1.000
_cell.length_b   1.000
_cell.length_c   1.000
_cell.angle_alpha   90.00
_cell.angle_beta   90.00
_cell.angle_gamma   90.00
#
_symmetry.space_group_name_H-M   'P 1'
#
loop_
_entity.id
_entity.type
_entity.pdbx_description
1 polymer ?
#
loop_
_entity_poly.entity_id
_entity_poly.type
_entity_poly.pdbx_seq_one_letter_code
_entity_poly.pdbx_strand_id
1 'polypeptide(L)'
;MPNPNSILTKYTYDPLSDRYIYTETVGNFNINYPIILTPKEYERLVAQENIRAYYKQKIDALDGKKAGTEDEQKNLLPEFYVNSGFFETIFGGNTIEVIPQGSVEMDLGILFSKQDNPAFSPRNRSNFTFDFDQRISLSLLGKVGTRLQVTANYDTQSTFDFQNLIKLEYTPNEDDIIQKIEVGNVSMPLNSSLITGAQSLFGVKAQFQFGKTTVTGVFSEQKSETRTVVAEGGGTLEEFELFIRDYDENRHFFLAQYFRDNYDDVLESYPFINTNVQITRIEVWVTNRTNRTDNVRNVIALQDLGESEADNLVVNPIPGGFVNVGPNAFPDNKNNDFDPTRIGSGSILTSAIRDIATAQQGFGSLSGQVNEGTDYAKLENARKLVEGQEYTLNTQLGYISLNQRLNNDEVLAVAFQYTVGGRVYQVGEFANDGVDATDVTTDPNSGQVTAVNNNSLVLKMLKSSVTSVTQPVWDLMMKNVYDTGAYQLSQEDFKLNIFYTEASPVNYIKPVDGTTFPIFDNNTSNTADDTEIIETPLIRLFHLDRLNYNNDPQTGGDGFFDFVPGITVIPQNGKIIFTKVEPFGKYLFDILDDDNN
;
A
#
# COMPACT_ATOMS: atom_id res chain seq x y z
N MET A 1 15.30 65.51 -1.58
CA MET A 1 16.07 66.22 -2.64
C MET A 1 17.55 66.05 -2.32
N PRO A 2 18.41 65.64 -3.26
CA PRO A 2 19.86 65.69 -3.03
C PRO A 2 20.27 67.14 -2.78
N ASN A 3 21.23 67.37 -1.87
CA ASN A 3 21.79 68.70 -1.66
C ASN A 3 22.38 69.21 -2.98
N PRO A 4 22.14 70.48 -3.37
CA PRO A 4 22.71 71.02 -4.61
C PRO A 4 24.24 70.97 -4.56
N ASN A 5 24.88 70.77 -5.71
CA ASN A 5 26.36 70.71 -5.90
C ASN A 5 27.14 71.95 -5.40
N SER A 6 26.46 72.93 -4.80
CA SER A 6 27.00 74.17 -4.26
C SER A 6 27.32 74.13 -2.77
N ILE A 7 26.97 73.05 -2.04
CA ILE A 7 27.32 72.86 -0.62
C ILE A 7 28.54 71.92 -0.51
N LEU A 8 29.65 72.42 0.02
CA LEU A 8 30.87 71.65 0.28
C LEU A 8 30.93 71.26 1.76
N THR A 9 31.01 69.98 2.05
CA THR A 9 31.18 69.45 3.41
C THR A 9 32.64 69.00 3.60
N LYS A 10 33.29 69.41 4.69
CA LYS A 10 34.70 69.08 4.95
C LYS A 10 34.98 68.85 6.44
N TYR A 11 35.75 67.82 6.74
CA TYR A 11 36.39 67.64 8.05
C TYR A 11 37.78 68.26 8.02
N THR A 12 38.07 69.16 8.96
CA THR A 12 39.40 69.75 9.14
C THR A 12 39.94 69.35 10.51
N TYR A 13 41.12 68.75 10.56
CA TYR A 13 41.79 68.40 11.81
C TYR A 13 42.52 69.63 12.39
N ASP A 14 42.28 69.94 13.66
CA ASP A 14 42.99 70.97 14.40
C ASP A 14 44.04 70.33 15.34
N PRO A 15 45.35 70.46 15.04
CA PRO A 15 46.42 69.86 15.83
C PRO A 15 46.59 70.47 17.24
N LEU A 16 46.10 71.69 17.48
CA LEU A 16 46.27 72.36 18.79
C LEU A 16 45.22 71.89 19.81
N SER A 17 44.01 71.56 19.34
CA SER A 17 42.91 71.11 20.21
C SER A 17 42.66 69.60 20.16
N ASP A 18 43.33 68.86 19.26
CA ASP A 18 43.13 67.43 19.00
C ASP A 18 41.65 67.12 18.73
N ARG A 19 41.07 67.86 17.78
CA ARG A 19 39.65 67.75 17.39
C ARG A 19 39.50 67.80 15.88
N TYR A 20 38.44 67.15 15.39
CA TYR A 20 37.98 67.26 14.00
C TYR A 20 36.81 68.22 13.93
N ILE A 21 36.92 69.24 13.09
CA ILE A 21 35.90 70.26 12.88
C ILE A 21 35.18 69.95 11.57
N TYR A 22 33.89 69.60 11.65
CA TYR A 22 33.01 69.43 10.51
C TYR A 22 32.39 70.78 10.12
N THR A 23 32.60 71.21 8.87
CA THR A 23 32.02 72.44 8.32
C THR A 23 31.24 72.17 7.05
N GLU A 24 30.12 72.88 6.88
CA GLU A 24 29.35 72.94 5.64
C GLU A 24 29.39 74.37 5.10
N THR A 25 29.93 74.56 3.90
CA THR A 25 30.11 75.88 3.28
C THR A 25 29.35 76.00 1.95
N VAL A 26 28.86 77.20 1.66
CA VAL A 26 28.38 77.62 0.33
C VAL A 26 29.19 78.84 -0.08
N GLY A 27 30.08 78.67 -1.07
CA GLY A 27 31.08 79.68 -1.41
C GLY A 27 32.01 79.94 -0.22
N ASN A 28 32.00 81.18 0.31
CA ASN A 28 32.83 81.59 1.44
C ASN A 28 32.07 81.67 2.78
N PHE A 29 30.80 81.26 2.81
CA PHE A 29 29.96 81.37 4.02
C PHE A 29 29.65 79.99 4.58
N ASN A 30 29.86 79.82 5.89
CA ASN A 30 29.38 78.65 6.63
C ASN A 30 27.86 78.73 6.71
N ILE A 31 27.19 77.68 6.23
CA ILE A 31 25.72 77.59 6.26
C ILE A 31 25.19 77.01 7.58
N ASN A 32 26.06 76.41 8.39
CA ASN A 32 25.71 75.84 9.68
C ASN A 32 26.83 76.00 10.71
N TYR A 33 26.51 75.83 11.99
CA TYR A 33 27.52 75.85 13.05
C TYR A 33 28.45 74.62 12.94
N PRO A 34 29.77 74.80 13.09
CA PRO A 34 30.71 73.70 13.01
C PRO A 34 30.52 72.70 14.14
N ILE A 35 30.54 71.40 13.81
CA ILE A 35 30.49 70.33 14.81
C ILE A 35 31.92 69.94 15.15
N ILE A 36 32.26 69.98 16.43
CA ILE A 36 33.59 69.65 16.94
C ILE A 36 33.55 68.23 17.51
N LEU A 37 34.31 67.32 16.91
CA LEU A 37 34.36 65.91 17.25
C LEU A 37 35.70 65.57 17.88
N THR A 38 35.70 64.72 18.91
CA THR A 38 36.92 64.02 19.34
C THR A 38 37.39 63.03 18.28
N PRO A 39 38.67 62.61 18.26
CA PRO A 39 39.15 61.59 17.33
C PRO A 39 38.31 60.31 17.34
N LYS A 40 37.90 59.85 18.54
CA LYS A 40 37.06 58.66 18.72
C LYS A 40 35.63 58.83 18.18
N GLU A 41 35.05 60.02 18.33
CA GLU A 41 33.73 60.33 17.79
C GLU A 41 33.78 60.46 16.26
N TYR A 42 34.83 61.07 15.72
CA TYR A 42 35.08 61.12 14.29
C TYR A 42 35.23 59.72 13.69
N GLU A 43 36.09 58.86 14.26
CA GLU A 43 36.25 57.47 13.80
C GLU A 43 34.93 56.71 13.81
N ARG A 44 34.14 56.85 14.88
CA ARG A 44 32.83 56.18 14.99
C ARG A 44 31.85 56.68 13.92
N LEU A 45 31.81 57.99 13.68
CA LEU A 45 30.89 58.60 12.73
C LEU A 45 31.30 58.24 11.29
N VAL A 46 32.58 58.30 10.96
CA VAL A 46 33.12 57.85 9.67
C VAL A 46 32.87 56.36 9.46
N ALA A 47 33.03 55.52 10.48
CA ALA A 47 32.70 54.10 10.39
C ALA A 47 31.21 53.88 10.09
N GLN A 48 30.31 54.61 10.76
CA GLN A 48 28.87 54.55 10.49
C GLN A 48 28.51 55.05 9.08
N GLU A 49 29.13 56.14 8.63
CA GLU A 49 28.94 56.66 7.28
C GLU A 49 29.46 55.69 6.22
N ASN A 50 30.63 55.09 6.43
CA ASN A 50 31.20 54.08 5.54
C ASN A 50 30.31 52.84 5.46
N ILE A 51 29.77 52.36 6.58
CA ILE A 51 28.81 51.25 6.60
C ILE A 51 27.55 51.62 5.82
N ARG A 52 27.00 52.82 6.05
CA ARG A 52 25.80 53.30 5.35
C ARG A 52 26.04 53.48 3.86
N ALA A 53 27.20 54.03 3.47
CA ALA A 53 27.61 54.20 2.08
C ALA A 53 27.82 52.85 1.40
N TYR A 54 28.45 51.90 2.09
CA TYR A 54 28.62 50.51 1.64
C TYR A 54 27.26 49.86 1.35
N TYR A 55 26.34 49.84 2.32
CA TYR A 55 25.00 49.26 2.10
C TYR A 55 24.22 49.98 1.00
N LYS A 56 24.31 51.31 0.93
CA LYS A 56 23.66 52.08 -0.14
C LYS A 56 24.22 51.73 -1.52
N GLN A 57 25.54 51.61 -1.65
CA GLN A 57 26.20 51.20 -2.89
C GLN A 57 25.80 49.77 -3.27
N LYS A 58 25.72 48.84 -2.29
CA LYS A 58 25.29 47.46 -2.52
C LYS A 58 23.83 47.37 -2.95
N ILE A 59 22.92 48.12 -2.31
CA ILE A 59 21.50 48.20 -2.70
C ILE A 59 21.35 48.81 -4.10
N ASP A 60 22.07 49.89 -4.38
CA ASP A 60 22.07 50.56 -5.69
C ASP A 60 22.62 49.63 -6.80
N ALA A 61 23.65 48.82 -6.50
CA ALA A 61 24.20 47.80 -7.39
C ALA A 61 23.21 46.64 -7.63
N LEU A 62 22.44 46.26 -6.59
CA LEU A 62 21.41 45.21 -6.67
C LEU A 62 20.18 45.66 -7.49
N ASP A 63 19.77 46.93 -7.37
CA ASP A 63 18.59 47.51 -8.06
C ASP A 63 18.85 47.77 -9.56
N GLY A 64 20.12 47.81 -10.00
CA GLY A 64 20.52 47.76 -11.42
C GLY A 64 20.13 48.97 -12.30
N LYS A 65 19.63 50.06 -11.70
CA LYS A 65 19.05 51.23 -12.42
C LYS A 65 20.02 52.38 -12.69
N LYS A 66 21.28 52.32 -12.26
CA LYS A 66 22.30 53.37 -12.47
C LYS A 66 23.34 52.95 -13.53
N ALA A 67 23.87 53.91 -14.29
CA ALA A 67 24.92 53.62 -15.28
C ALA A 67 26.23 53.18 -14.57
N GLY A 68 26.79 52.02 -14.94
CA GLY A 68 28.01 51.44 -14.35
C GLY A 68 27.78 50.24 -13.41
N THR A 69 26.54 49.76 -13.26
CA THR A 69 26.14 48.69 -12.32
C THR A 69 26.69 47.30 -12.63
N GLU A 70 27.12 47.00 -13.86
CA GLU A 70 27.63 45.66 -14.22
C GLU A 70 28.95 45.30 -13.52
N ASP A 71 29.85 46.28 -13.32
CA ASP A 71 31.13 46.05 -12.62
C ASP A 71 30.96 46.13 -11.09
N GLU A 72 29.99 46.90 -10.58
CA GLU A 72 29.65 46.93 -9.15
C GLU A 72 28.89 45.67 -8.69
N GLN A 73 28.13 45.02 -9.58
CA GLN A 73 27.48 43.72 -9.35
C GLN A 73 28.50 42.58 -9.19
N LYS A 74 29.59 42.59 -9.96
CA LYS A 74 30.69 41.61 -9.81
C LYS A 74 31.38 41.70 -8.45
N ASN A 75 31.35 42.87 -7.83
CA ASN A 75 32.03 43.16 -6.56
C ASN A 75 31.15 42.89 -5.33
N LEU A 76 29.98 42.23 -5.49
CA LEU A 76 29.01 41.99 -4.41
C LEU A 76 29.50 40.98 -3.36
N LEU A 77 30.44 40.09 -3.68
CA LEU A 77 31.03 39.11 -2.76
C LEU A 77 32.53 39.41 -2.57
N PRO A 78 32.94 40.04 -1.45
CA PRO A 78 34.34 40.38 -1.23
C PRO A 78 35.16 39.13 -0.89
N GLU A 79 36.34 39.00 -1.51
CA GLU A 79 37.43 38.20 -0.95
C GLU A 79 37.88 38.87 0.36
N PHE A 80 37.81 38.16 1.48
CA PHE A 80 38.25 38.69 2.77
C PHE A 80 39.74 38.37 2.97
N TYR A 81 40.52 39.38 3.33
CA TYR A 81 41.95 39.23 3.58
C TYR A 81 42.24 39.31 5.09
N VAL A 82 42.91 38.30 5.64
CA VAL A 82 43.28 38.24 7.05
C VAL A 82 44.77 38.53 7.21
N ASN A 83 45.11 39.67 7.81
CA ASN A 83 46.51 40.05 8.05
C ASN A 83 47.07 39.37 9.32
N SER A 84 47.45 38.10 9.22
CA SER A 84 48.07 37.32 10.31
C SER A 84 49.03 36.27 9.78
N GLY A 85 50.30 36.31 10.22
CA GLY A 85 51.31 35.32 9.83
C GLY A 85 51.00 33.89 10.32
N PHE A 86 50.31 33.75 11.45
CA PHE A 86 49.83 32.44 11.92
C PHE A 86 48.75 31.87 10.99
N PHE A 87 47.83 32.71 10.53
CA PHE A 87 46.75 32.31 9.62
C PHE A 87 47.32 31.82 8.28
N GLU A 88 48.24 32.57 7.70
CA GLU A 88 48.90 32.21 6.45
C GLU A 88 49.70 30.91 6.56
N THR A 89 50.34 30.66 7.71
CA THR A 89 51.09 29.43 7.99
C THR A 89 50.20 28.19 8.04
N ILE A 90 49.02 28.29 8.67
CA ILE A 90 48.09 27.17 8.80
C ILE A 90 47.32 26.93 7.50
N PHE A 91 46.80 27.99 6.88
CA PHE A 91 45.88 27.87 5.73
C PHE A 91 46.56 28.00 4.36
N GLY A 92 47.86 28.30 4.31
CA GLY A 92 48.63 28.41 3.06
C GLY A 92 48.23 29.61 2.20
N GLY A 93 47.62 30.62 2.81
CA GLY A 93 47.17 31.87 2.18
C GLY A 93 46.41 32.75 3.17
N ASN A 94 46.22 34.02 2.84
CA ASN A 94 45.52 34.99 3.68
C ASN A 94 44.10 35.34 3.18
N THR A 95 43.64 34.68 2.11
CA THR A 95 42.36 34.92 1.45
C THR A 95 41.28 33.98 1.97
N ILE A 96 40.08 34.51 2.18
CA ILE A 96 38.86 33.75 2.40
C ILE A 96 37.90 34.10 1.27
N GLU A 97 37.63 33.11 0.44
CA GLU A 97 36.67 33.17 -0.68
C GLU A 97 35.42 32.40 -0.28
N VAL A 98 34.25 33.00 -0.42
CA VAL A 98 32.96 32.35 -0.11
C VAL A 98 32.02 32.53 -1.28
N ILE A 99 31.64 31.43 -1.92
CA ILE A 99 30.78 31.39 -3.10
C ILE A 99 29.47 30.70 -2.71
N PRO A 100 28.44 31.45 -2.26
CA PRO A 100 27.10 30.93 -2.09
C PRO A 100 26.39 30.87 -3.46
N GLN A 101 25.63 29.80 -3.68
CA GLN A 101 24.80 29.58 -4.86
C GLN A 101 23.45 29.01 -4.41
N GLY A 102 22.37 29.39 -5.10
CA GLY A 102 21.03 28.89 -4.82
C GLY A 102 20.06 30.00 -4.41
N SER A 103 18.95 29.62 -3.77
CA SER A 103 17.86 30.51 -3.40
C SER A 103 17.41 30.31 -1.95
N VAL A 104 16.85 31.38 -1.39
CA VAL A 104 16.14 31.35 -0.13
C VAL A 104 14.80 32.02 -0.37
N GLU A 105 13.73 31.25 -0.24
CA GLU A 105 12.35 31.72 -0.32
C GLU A 105 11.72 31.67 1.06
N MET A 106 10.90 32.67 1.36
CA MET A 106 10.15 32.75 2.61
C MET A 106 8.72 33.12 2.27
N ASP A 107 7.80 32.20 2.54
CA ASP A 107 6.37 32.40 2.37
C ASP A 107 5.78 32.77 3.74
N LEU A 108 5.29 34.01 3.83
CA LEU A 108 4.66 34.56 5.03
C LEU A 108 3.18 34.76 4.74
N GLY A 109 2.35 33.94 5.36
CA GLY A 109 0.92 33.88 5.13
C GLY A 109 0.10 34.00 6.41
N ILE A 110 -1.18 34.31 6.23
CA ILE A 110 -2.18 34.18 7.28
C ILE A 110 -3.23 33.22 6.75
N LEU A 111 -3.39 32.09 7.42
CA LEU A 111 -4.43 31.12 7.11
C LEU A 111 -5.61 31.36 8.05
N PHE A 112 -6.71 31.87 7.48
CA PHE A 112 -7.99 31.92 8.17
C PHE A 112 -8.91 30.85 7.60
N SER A 113 -9.36 29.93 8.44
CA SER A 113 -10.36 28.92 8.07
C SER A 113 -11.57 29.02 8.97
N LYS A 114 -12.76 28.90 8.37
CA LYS A 114 -14.02 28.86 9.09
C LYS A 114 -14.87 27.70 8.60
N GLN A 115 -15.33 26.85 9.52
CA GLN A 115 -16.26 25.76 9.23
C GLN A 115 -17.52 25.94 10.07
N ASP A 116 -18.66 26.08 9.40
CA ASP A 116 -19.95 26.26 10.06
C ASP A 116 -20.59 24.91 10.49
N ASN A 117 -19.77 23.86 10.71
CA ASN A 117 -20.23 22.58 11.21
C ASN A 117 -20.77 22.74 12.66
N PRO A 118 -22.06 22.46 12.91
CA PRO A 118 -22.65 22.62 14.22
C PRO A 118 -22.04 21.72 15.30
N ALA A 119 -21.46 20.58 14.91
CA ALA A 119 -20.79 19.64 15.81
C ALA A 119 -19.52 20.22 16.45
N PHE A 120 -18.89 21.21 15.81
CA PHE A 120 -17.80 21.95 16.43
C PHE A 120 -18.34 23.05 17.35
N SER A 121 -17.66 23.21 18.48
CA SER A 121 -17.94 24.31 19.41
C SER A 121 -17.77 25.64 18.68
N PRO A 122 -18.57 26.68 18.99
CA PRO A 122 -18.47 27.98 18.31
C PRO A 122 -17.05 28.58 18.32
N ARG A 123 -16.24 28.25 19.33
CA ARG A 123 -14.83 28.66 19.42
C ARG A 123 -13.94 27.95 18.39
N ASN A 124 -14.20 26.68 18.10
CA ASN A 124 -13.42 25.86 17.17
C ASN A 124 -13.91 25.96 15.71
N ARG A 125 -14.98 26.71 15.45
CA ARG A 125 -15.50 26.94 14.09
C ARG A 125 -14.66 27.92 13.28
N SER A 126 -13.83 28.73 13.92
CA SER A 126 -12.88 29.63 13.25
C SER A 126 -11.48 29.39 13.78
N ASN A 127 -10.54 29.11 12.88
CA ASN A 127 -9.12 29.03 13.20
C ASN A 127 -8.36 30.11 12.43
N PHE A 128 -7.49 30.82 13.14
CA PHE A 128 -6.57 31.81 12.60
C PHE A 128 -5.16 31.34 12.91
N THR A 129 -4.37 31.05 11.87
CA THR A 129 -3.01 30.55 12.02
C THR A 129 -2.08 31.39 11.18
N PHE A 130 -0.95 31.79 11.77
CA PHE A 130 0.15 32.39 11.03
C PHE A 130 0.87 31.26 10.31
N ASP A 131 0.96 31.36 8.99
CA ASP A 131 1.60 30.37 8.15
C ASP A 131 2.98 30.89 7.73
N PHE A 132 3.99 30.07 7.94
CA PHE A 132 5.38 30.44 7.67
C PHE A 132 6.13 29.25 7.13
N ASP A 133 6.48 29.33 5.85
CA ASP A 133 7.24 28.30 5.16
C ASP A 133 8.57 28.89 4.64
N GLN A 134 9.66 28.15 4.84
CA GLN A 134 11.00 28.51 4.36
C GLN A 134 11.50 27.45 3.41
N ARG A 135 11.74 27.84 2.16
CA ARG A 135 12.41 27.01 1.17
C ARG A 135 13.82 27.52 0.96
N ILE A 136 14.78 26.85 1.59
CA ILE A 136 16.20 27.14 1.44
C ILE A 136 16.77 26.08 0.52
N SER A 137 17.37 26.48 -0.59
CA SER A 137 18.20 25.62 -1.43
C SER A 137 19.52 26.33 -1.65
N LEU A 138 20.50 26.02 -0.81
CA LEU A 138 21.78 26.72 -0.73
C LEU A 138 22.95 25.76 -0.91
N SER A 139 23.85 26.07 -1.82
CA SER A 139 25.16 25.44 -2.01
C SER A 139 26.24 26.47 -1.72
N LEU A 140 27.06 26.22 -0.71
CA LEU A 140 28.12 27.10 -0.25
C LEU A 140 29.47 26.43 -0.47
N LEU A 141 30.34 27.09 -1.23
CA LEU A 141 31.75 26.74 -1.35
C LEU A 141 32.61 27.83 -0.72
N GLY A 142 33.20 27.55 0.43
CA GLY A 142 34.18 28.41 1.09
C GLY A 142 35.59 27.88 0.90
N LYS A 143 36.54 28.71 0.50
CA LYS A 143 37.97 28.41 0.49
C LYS A 143 38.70 29.36 1.42
N VAL A 144 39.45 28.80 2.35
CA VAL A 144 40.28 29.54 3.31
C VAL A 144 41.73 29.20 3.01
N GLY A 145 42.44 30.17 2.44
CA GLY A 145 43.77 29.99 1.86
C GLY A 145 43.75 28.91 0.77
N THR A 146 44.78 28.07 0.76
CA THR A 146 44.92 26.94 -0.17
C THR A 146 44.61 25.59 0.48
N ARG A 147 44.51 25.54 1.82
CA ARG A 147 44.48 24.29 2.58
C ARG A 147 43.15 23.94 3.23
N LEU A 148 42.20 24.86 3.37
CA LEU A 148 40.89 24.56 3.96
C LEU A 148 39.77 24.87 2.97
N GLN A 149 38.94 23.86 2.70
CA GLN A 149 37.74 23.96 1.87
C GLN A 149 36.50 23.58 2.69
N VAL A 150 35.46 24.39 2.60
CA VAL A 150 34.16 24.19 3.22
C VAL A 150 33.15 24.02 2.11
N THR A 151 32.49 22.87 2.08
CA THR A 151 31.36 22.60 1.17
C THR A 151 30.13 22.36 2.02
N ALA A 152 29.10 23.20 1.87
CA ALA A 152 27.85 23.05 2.58
C ALA A 152 26.67 23.16 1.61
N ASN A 153 25.97 22.05 1.40
CA ASN A 153 24.73 21.97 0.65
C ASN A 153 23.59 21.76 1.65
N TYR A 154 22.60 22.64 1.59
CA TYR A 154 21.44 22.61 2.46
C TYR A 154 20.19 22.91 1.66
N ASP A 155 19.32 21.90 1.57
CA ASP A 155 18.02 21.97 0.93
C ASP A 155 16.92 21.53 1.91
N THR A 156 15.99 22.43 2.22
CA THR A 156 14.85 22.13 3.12
C THR A 156 13.79 21.25 2.47
N GLN A 157 13.83 21.08 1.15
CA GLN A 157 12.91 20.24 0.37
C GLN A 157 13.56 18.91 -0.08
N SER A 158 14.75 18.60 0.42
CA SER A 158 15.42 17.32 0.12
C SER A 158 14.56 16.13 0.56
N THR A 159 14.38 15.15 -0.34
CA THR A 159 13.74 13.86 -0.01
C THR A 159 14.64 12.96 0.83
N PHE A 160 15.96 13.16 0.77
CA PHE A 160 16.93 12.32 1.47
C PHE A 160 17.95 13.14 2.28
N ASP A 161 18.11 12.81 3.55
CA ASP A 161 19.02 13.53 4.45
C ASP A 161 20.49 13.55 4.00
N PHE A 162 20.94 12.56 3.23
CA PHE A 162 22.32 12.52 2.73
C PHE A 162 22.62 13.60 1.68
N GLN A 163 21.60 14.24 1.08
CA GLN A 163 21.79 15.35 0.14
C GLN A 163 22.20 16.64 0.86
N ASN A 164 21.82 16.75 2.15
CA ASN A 164 22.28 17.81 3.03
C ASN A 164 23.70 17.48 3.50
N LEU A 165 24.66 18.07 2.81
CA LEU A 165 26.09 17.80 2.99
C LEU A 165 26.74 18.98 3.69
N ILE A 166 27.45 18.73 4.77
CA ILE A 166 28.38 19.68 5.36
C ILE A 166 29.72 18.96 5.43
N LYS A 167 30.70 19.44 4.67
CA LYS A 167 32.04 18.88 4.61
C LYS A 167 33.07 19.98 4.77
N LEU A 168 33.85 19.90 5.85
CA LEU A 168 35.12 20.60 5.99
C LEU A 168 36.24 19.69 5.52
N GLU A 169 37.09 20.16 4.63
CA GLU A 169 38.27 19.44 4.15
C GLU A 169 39.51 20.30 4.37
N TYR A 170 40.44 19.80 5.18
CA TYR A 170 41.76 20.39 5.35
C TYR A 170 42.81 19.49 4.67
N THR A 171 43.45 20.04 3.64
CA THR A 171 44.48 19.36 2.84
C THR A 171 45.76 20.20 2.90
N PRO A 172 46.73 19.82 3.75
CA PRO A 172 48.02 20.50 3.84
C PRO A 172 48.94 20.14 2.66
N ASN A 173 50.22 20.50 2.72
CA ASN A 173 51.13 20.30 1.58
C ASN A 173 51.56 18.81 1.47
N GLU A 174 52.03 18.40 0.29
CA GLU A 174 52.42 16.99 0.02
C GLU A 174 53.46 16.43 1.01
N ASP A 175 54.33 17.29 1.56
CA ASP A 175 55.41 16.91 2.47
C ASP A 175 54.94 16.66 3.94
N ASP A 176 53.67 16.90 4.26
CA ASP A 176 53.14 16.79 5.63
C ASP A 176 52.70 15.36 6.00
N ILE A 177 52.92 14.93 7.26
CA ILE A 177 52.48 13.60 7.74
C ILE A 177 50.96 13.50 7.70
N ILE A 178 50.26 14.58 8.02
CA ILE A 178 48.81 14.70 7.87
C ILE A 178 48.56 14.98 6.40
N GLN A 179 47.78 14.14 5.73
CA GLN A 179 47.47 14.29 4.30
C GLN A 179 46.07 14.88 4.10
N LYS A 180 45.13 14.53 4.98
CA LYS A 180 43.76 15.04 4.90
C LYS A 180 43.05 14.95 6.24
N ILE A 181 42.30 15.99 6.60
CA ILE A 181 41.33 15.96 7.69
C ILE A 181 39.96 16.37 7.12
N GLU A 182 38.97 15.50 7.26
CA GLU A 182 37.59 15.74 6.84
C GLU A 182 36.67 15.77 8.07
N VAL A 183 35.75 16.71 8.13
CA VAL A 183 34.75 16.84 9.21
C VAL A 183 33.36 17.01 8.61
N GLY A 184 32.37 16.31 9.14
CA GLY A 184 30.99 16.28 8.67
C GLY A 184 30.73 15.05 7.79
N ASN A 185 30.22 15.23 6.57
CA ASN A 185 29.93 14.12 5.67
C ASN A 185 31.24 13.53 5.12
N VAL A 186 31.56 12.31 5.55
CA VAL A 186 32.76 11.56 5.18
C VAL A 186 32.40 10.20 4.59
N SER A 187 33.35 9.62 3.86
CA SER A 187 33.22 8.27 3.31
C SER A 187 34.54 7.51 3.48
N MET A 188 34.42 6.20 3.68
CA MET A 188 35.57 5.31 3.82
C MET A 188 35.39 4.09 2.91
N PRO A 189 35.48 4.26 1.58
CA PRO A 189 35.49 3.10 0.68
C PRO A 189 36.73 2.24 0.97
N LEU A 190 36.55 0.93 1.04
CA LEU A 190 37.62 -0.04 1.23
C LEU A 190 37.68 -0.96 0.02
N ASN A 191 38.89 -1.27 -0.46
CA ASN A 191 39.12 -2.20 -1.57
C ASN A 191 39.21 -3.66 -1.06
N SER A 192 38.28 -4.07 -0.20
CA SER A 192 38.21 -5.42 0.37
C SER A 192 36.85 -6.03 0.08
N SER A 193 36.82 -7.29 -0.34
CA SER A 193 35.57 -8.05 -0.52
C SER A 193 35.01 -8.59 0.80
N LEU A 194 35.83 -8.72 1.84
CA LEU A 194 35.41 -9.26 3.14
C LEU A 194 34.85 -8.19 4.08
N ILE A 195 35.33 -6.94 3.93
CA ILE A 195 34.90 -5.80 4.75
C ILE A 195 34.58 -4.66 3.80
N THR A 196 33.30 -4.44 3.57
CA THR A 196 32.80 -3.30 2.79
C THR A 196 32.94 -2.02 3.60
N GLY A 197 33.58 -1.02 3.02
CA GLY A 197 33.72 0.29 3.64
C GLY A 197 32.37 1.02 3.73
N ALA A 198 32.12 1.71 4.85
CA ALA A 198 30.88 2.45 5.05
C ALA A 198 30.85 3.73 4.20
N GLN A 199 29.68 3.99 3.60
CA GLN A 199 29.40 5.19 2.81
C GLN A 199 28.33 6.04 3.52
N SER A 200 28.40 7.36 3.32
CA SER A 200 27.50 8.33 3.96
C SER A 200 27.58 8.33 5.50
N LEU A 201 28.75 8.73 6.01
CA LEU A 201 29.03 8.86 7.44
C LEU A 201 29.00 10.33 7.84
N PHE A 202 28.60 10.64 9.08
CA PHE A 202 28.75 11.97 9.65
C PHE A 202 29.73 11.92 10.84
N GLY A 203 30.90 12.54 10.69
CA GLY A 203 31.93 12.50 11.72
C GLY A 203 33.26 13.10 11.29
N VAL A 204 34.36 12.55 11.82
CA VAL A 204 35.72 13.02 11.57
C VAL A 204 36.51 11.90 10.89
N LYS A 205 37.21 12.25 9.81
CA LYS A 205 38.15 11.37 9.12
C LYS A 205 39.51 12.03 9.05
N ALA A 206 40.56 11.29 9.36
CA ALA A 206 41.94 11.76 9.28
C ALA A 206 42.79 10.73 8.52
N GLN A 207 43.60 11.23 7.59
CA GLN A 207 44.53 10.45 6.79
C GLN A 207 45.96 10.88 7.09
N PHE A 208 46.80 9.91 7.43
CA PHE A 208 48.21 10.09 7.75
C PHE A 208 49.07 9.25 6.80
N GLN A 209 50.22 9.76 6.38
CA GLN A 209 51.17 9.04 5.55
C GLN A 209 52.56 9.02 6.17
N PHE A 210 53.04 7.81 6.47
CA PHE A 210 54.38 7.54 7.00
C PHE A 210 55.19 6.81 5.92
N GLY A 211 55.84 7.58 5.04
CA GLY A 211 56.55 7.03 3.88
C GLY A 211 55.59 6.37 2.89
N LYS A 212 55.64 5.03 2.81
CA LYS A 212 54.72 4.22 1.95
C LYS A 212 53.49 3.70 2.69
N THR A 213 53.39 3.94 4.00
CA THR A 213 52.29 3.46 4.82
C THR A 213 51.24 4.55 5.01
N THR A 214 50.02 4.34 4.53
CA THR A 214 48.90 5.26 4.73
C THR A 214 47.97 4.71 5.82
N VAL A 215 47.71 5.50 6.85
CA VAL A 215 46.78 5.19 7.94
C VAL A 215 45.59 6.13 7.81
N THR A 216 44.40 5.58 7.60
CA THR A 216 43.15 6.36 7.57
C THR A 216 42.29 5.94 8.76
N GLY A 217 41.95 6.91 9.61
CA GLY A 217 41.04 6.70 10.75
C GLY A 217 39.74 7.47 10.54
N VAL A 218 38.61 6.85 10.90
CA VAL A 218 37.28 7.47 10.83
C VAL A 218 36.55 7.21 12.13
N PHE A 219 35.99 8.28 12.72
CA PHE A 219 35.10 8.22 13.87
C PHE A 219 33.82 8.98 13.51
N SER A 220 32.72 8.25 13.35
CA SER A 220 31.50 8.81 12.77
C SER A 220 30.27 8.03 13.15
N GLU A 221 29.13 8.71 13.08
CA GLU A 221 27.81 8.09 13.07
C GLU A 221 27.46 7.65 11.64
N GLN A 222 27.07 6.38 11.47
CA GLN A 222 26.61 5.87 10.19
C GLN A 222 25.14 6.23 9.97
N LYS A 223 24.85 6.92 8.87
CA LYS A 223 23.49 7.36 8.50
C LYS A 223 22.85 6.51 7.40
N SER A 224 23.42 5.35 7.10
CA SER A 224 23.00 4.47 6.00
C SER A 224 22.80 3.03 6.48
N GLU A 225 21.80 2.35 5.90
CA GLU A 225 21.55 0.92 6.11
C GLU A 225 21.95 0.17 4.84
N THR A 226 22.71 -0.92 4.99
CA THR A 226 23.07 -1.79 3.87
C THR A 226 21.95 -2.79 3.60
N ARG A 227 21.37 -2.76 2.41
CA ARG A 227 20.44 -3.79 1.95
C ARG A 227 21.07 -4.57 0.81
N THR A 228 21.14 -5.89 0.97
CA THR A 228 21.57 -6.82 -0.07
C THR A 228 20.35 -7.36 -0.77
N VAL A 229 20.28 -7.20 -2.09
CA VAL A 229 19.25 -7.82 -2.93
C VAL A 229 19.95 -8.86 -3.79
N VAL A 230 19.48 -10.11 -3.76
CA VAL A 230 19.97 -11.16 -4.65
C VAL A 230 19.14 -11.09 -5.93
N ALA A 231 19.79 -10.75 -7.03
CA ALA A 231 19.18 -10.74 -8.35
C ALA A 231 19.78 -11.89 -9.17
N GLU A 232 18.93 -12.84 -9.56
CA GLU A 232 19.27 -13.91 -10.50
C GLU A 232 18.38 -13.75 -11.74
N GLY A 233 18.90 -14.04 -12.94
CA GLY A 233 18.10 -14.04 -14.17
C GLY A 233 17.59 -12.69 -14.69
N GLY A 234 17.86 -11.56 -14.02
CA GLY A 234 17.44 -10.22 -14.46
C GLY A 234 16.28 -9.61 -13.66
N GLY A 235 15.80 -10.29 -12.62
CA GLY A 235 14.81 -9.79 -11.65
C GLY A 235 15.32 -9.89 -10.21
N THR A 236 14.55 -9.33 -9.27
CA THR A 236 14.74 -9.53 -7.83
C THR A 236 13.94 -10.75 -7.38
N LEU A 237 14.61 -11.76 -6.80
CA LEU A 237 13.93 -12.89 -6.17
C LEU A 237 13.55 -12.48 -4.74
N GLU A 238 12.27 -12.64 -4.39
CA GLU A 238 11.77 -12.51 -3.02
C GLU A 238 11.26 -13.86 -2.54
N GLU A 239 11.81 -14.34 -1.43
CA GLU A 239 11.33 -15.54 -0.77
C GLU A 239 10.05 -15.21 0.02
N PHE A 240 9.05 -16.09 -0.06
CA PHE A 240 7.84 -16.00 0.75
C PHE A 240 7.72 -17.24 1.64
N GLU A 241 7.17 -17.05 2.84
CA GLU A 241 6.87 -18.11 3.79
C GLU A 241 5.45 -17.89 4.32
N LEU A 242 4.62 -18.92 4.24
CA LEU A 242 3.21 -18.89 4.65
C LEU A 242 2.92 -20.11 5.51
N PHE A 243 2.22 -19.92 6.63
CA PHE A 243 1.70 -21.06 7.38
C PHE A 243 0.38 -21.54 6.78
N ILE A 244 0.06 -22.82 7.02
CA ILE A 244 -1.22 -23.45 6.61
C ILE A 244 -2.44 -22.64 7.06
N ARG A 245 -2.35 -21.93 8.21
CA ARG A 245 -3.43 -21.12 8.76
C ARG A 245 -3.60 -19.75 8.08
N ASP A 246 -2.64 -19.32 7.27
CA ASP A 246 -2.58 -17.99 6.65
C ASP A 246 -3.27 -17.97 5.26
N TYR A 247 -4.36 -18.72 5.12
CA TYR A 247 -5.18 -18.69 3.90
C TYR A 247 -5.87 -17.32 3.74
N ASP A 248 -6.19 -16.95 2.51
CA ASP A 248 -6.77 -15.65 2.17
C ASP A 248 -8.27 -15.60 2.47
N GLU A 249 -8.58 -15.31 3.73
CA GLU A 249 -9.93 -15.30 4.30
C GLU A 249 -10.84 -14.17 3.75
N ASN A 250 -12.16 -14.41 3.74
CA ASN A 250 -13.21 -13.45 3.34
C ASN A 250 -13.06 -12.83 1.93
N ARG A 251 -12.41 -13.54 1.00
CA ARG A 251 -12.27 -13.11 -0.41
C ARG A 251 -12.80 -14.10 -1.43
N HIS A 252 -12.64 -15.39 -1.16
CA HIS A 252 -12.90 -16.46 -2.11
C HIS A 252 -14.11 -17.27 -1.65
N PHE A 253 -15.13 -17.40 -2.50
CA PHE A 253 -16.39 -18.05 -2.13
C PHE A 253 -16.92 -18.94 -3.25
N PHE A 254 -17.25 -20.19 -2.94
CA PHE A 254 -18.07 -21.05 -3.78
C PHE A 254 -19.48 -20.47 -3.90
N LEU A 255 -20.12 -20.68 -5.05
CA LEU A 255 -21.45 -20.15 -5.31
C LEU A 255 -22.58 -20.94 -4.63
N ALA A 256 -22.36 -22.22 -4.34
CA ALA A 256 -23.31 -23.14 -3.72
C ALA A 256 -22.58 -24.37 -3.19
N GLN A 257 -23.22 -25.14 -2.31
CA GLN A 257 -22.58 -26.33 -1.72
C GLN A 257 -22.20 -27.36 -2.79
N TYR A 258 -23.02 -27.52 -3.82
CA TYR A 258 -22.69 -28.37 -4.97
C TYR A 258 -21.30 -28.08 -5.56
N PHE A 259 -20.91 -26.81 -5.73
CA PHE A 259 -19.61 -26.46 -6.31
C PHE A 259 -18.46 -26.77 -5.35
N ARG A 260 -18.69 -26.56 -4.06
CA ARG A 260 -17.74 -26.93 -3.01
C ARG A 260 -17.55 -28.45 -2.98
N ASP A 261 -18.63 -29.19 -2.86
CA ASP A 261 -18.59 -30.63 -2.62
C ASP A 261 -18.06 -31.43 -3.82
N ASN A 262 -18.21 -30.90 -5.05
CA ASN A 262 -17.65 -31.51 -6.26
C ASN A 262 -16.27 -30.94 -6.66
N TYR A 263 -15.72 -29.96 -5.94
CA TYR A 263 -14.47 -29.29 -6.34
C TYR A 263 -13.30 -30.28 -6.45
N ASP A 264 -13.15 -31.16 -5.45
CA ASP A 264 -12.07 -32.13 -5.35
C ASP A 264 -12.09 -33.17 -6.47
N ASP A 265 -13.28 -33.62 -6.85
CA ASP A 265 -13.53 -34.61 -7.91
C ASP A 265 -13.36 -34.00 -9.30
N VAL A 266 -13.84 -32.77 -9.47
CA VAL A 266 -13.73 -32.04 -10.74
C VAL A 266 -12.26 -31.75 -11.08
N LEU A 267 -11.40 -31.58 -10.07
CA LEU A 267 -9.97 -31.36 -10.22
C LEU A 267 -9.10 -32.61 -10.04
N GLU A 268 -9.68 -33.81 -9.92
CA GLU A 268 -8.93 -35.07 -9.76
C GLU A 268 -7.91 -35.31 -10.89
N SER A 269 -8.18 -34.82 -12.11
CA SER A 269 -7.33 -35.02 -13.30
C SER A 269 -6.88 -33.71 -13.96
N TYR A 270 -6.65 -32.66 -13.15
CA TYR A 270 -6.11 -31.39 -13.66
C TYR A 270 -4.84 -31.64 -14.53
N PRO A 271 -4.64 -30.91 -15.65
CA PRO A 271 -5.32 -29.66 -16.03
C PRO A 271 -6.71 -29.83 -16.65
N PHE A 272 -7.16 -31.07 -16.89
CA PHE A 272 -8.52 -31.31 -17.35
C PHE A 272 -9.51 -31.12 -16.19
N ILE A 273 -10.49 -30.23 -16.39
CA ILE A 273 -11.55 -29.95 -15.41
C ILE A 273 -12.75 -30.84 -15.76
N ASN A 274 -13.06 -31.82 -14.91
CA ASN A 274 -14.07 -32.85 -15.15
C ASN A 274 -15.50 -32.35 -14.84
N THR A 275 -15.92 -31.27 -15.49
CA THR A 275 -17.29 -30.73 -15.36
C THR A 275 -17.82 -30.19 -16.67
N ASN A 276 -19.13 -30.31 -16.85
CA ASN A 276 -19.87 -29.69 -17.96
C ASN A 276 -20.60 -28.41 -17.54
N VAL A 277 -20.36 -27.93 -16.32
CA VAL A 277 -20.89 -26.65 -15.83
C VAL A 277 -20.21 -25.52 -16.57
N GLN A 278 -21.02 -24.60 -17.07
CA GLN A 278 -20.56 -23.29 -17.54
C GLN A 278 -21.48 -22.20 -17.00
N ILE A 279 -20.95 -21.35 -16.12
CA ILE A 279 -21.66 -20.18 -15.62
C ILE A 279 -21.71 -19.13 -16.73
N THR A 280 -22.93 -18.70 -17.03
CA THR A 280 -23.24 -17.78 -18.14
C THR A 280 -23.49 -16.36 -17.66
N ARG A 281 -23.97 -16.21 -16.41
CA ARG A 281 -24.30 -14.92 -15.82
C ARG A 281 -24.20 -14.99 -14.30
N ILE A 282 -23.69 -13.92 -13.69
CA ILE A 282 -23.66 -13.74 -12.24
C ILE A 282 -23.94 -12.28 -11.88
N GLU A 283 -24.60 -12.06 -10.74
CA GLU A 283 -24.71 -10.77 -10.08
C GLU A 283 -24.32 -10.95 -8.61
N VAL A 284 -23.31 -10.20 -8.17
CA VAL A 284 -22.81 -10.22 -6.79
C VAL A 284 -23.22 -8.94 -6.10
N TRP A 285 -23.78 -9.05 -4.90
CA TRP A 285 -24.31 -7.94 -4.11
C TRP A 285 -23.67 -7.94 -2.72
N VAL A 286 -23.27 -6.76 -2.26
CA VAL A 286 -22.62 -6.58 -0.95
C VAL A 286 -23.25 -5.41 -0.18
N THR A 287 -23.11 -5.43 1.14
CA THR A 287 -23.44 -4.30 2.02
C THR A 287 -22.81 -2.99 1.51
N ASN A 288 -23.62 -1.94 1.42
CA ASN A 288 -23.21 -0.64 0.92
C ASN A 288 -22.78 0.30 2.05
N ARG A 289 -21.49 0.34 2.36
CA ARG A 289 -20.95 1.18 3.44
C ARG A 289 -20.72 2.64 3.05
N THR A 290 -20.66 2.93 1.74
CA THR A 290 -20.32 4.26 1.22
C THR A 290 -21.55 5.06 0.80
N ASN A 291 -22.75 4.56 1.12
CA ASN A 291 -24.05 5.18 0.76
C ASN A 291 -24.13 5.54 -0.72
N ARG A 292 -23.59 4.68 -1.62
CA ARG A 292 -23.78 4.85 -3.06
C ARG A 292 -25.27 4.76 -3.39
N THR A 293 -25.74 5.60 -4.29
CA THR A 293 -27.14 5.64 -4.73
C THR A 293 -27.38 4.95 -6.07
N ASP A 294 -26.30 4.66 -6.81
CA ASP A 294 -26.39 4.11 -8.15
C ASP A 294 -26.39 2.58 -8.13
N ASN A 295 -27.27 1.96 -8.93
CA ASN A 295 -27.41 0.51 -9.10
C ASN A 295 -27.49 -0.26 -7.77
N VAL A 296 -28.25 0.28 -6.81
CA VAL A 296 -28.53 -0.35 -5.53
C VAL A 296 -29.91 -1.00 -5.51
N ARG A 297 -30.06 -2.09 -4.76
CA ARG A 297 -31.33 -2.79 -4.56
C ARG A 297 -31.48 -3.25 -3.11
N ASN A 298 -32.72 -3.40 -2.67
CA ASN A 298 -32.99 -4.18 -1.47
C ASN A 298 -32.79 -5.66 -1.80
N VAL A 299 -32.12 -6.38 -0.91
CA VAL A 299 -31.79 -7.79 -1.08
C VAL A 299 -32.16 -8.56 0.19
N ILE A 300 -32.84 -9.68 0.00
CA ILE A 300 -33.01 -10.73 1.00
C ILE A 300 -32.13 -11.90 0.57
N ALA A 301 -31.03 -12.11 1.29
CA ALA A 301 -30.09 -13.19 1.03
C ALA A 301 -30.48 -14.40 1.87
N LEU A 302 -30.83 -15.51 1.22
CA LEU A 302 -31.21 -16.77 1.85
C LEU A 302 -30.05 -17.74 1.82
N GLN A 303 -29.75 -18.41 2.93
CA GLN A 303 -28.69 -19.43 2.97
C GLN A 303 -29.02 -20.64 2.10
N ASP A 304 -30.21 -21.19 2.33
CA ASP A 304 -30.65 -22.49 1.82
C ASP A 304 -31.13 -22.42 0.36
N LEU A 305 -31.16 -21.24 -0.27
CA LEU A 305 -31.72 -21.08 -1.61
C LEU A 305 -31.00 -21.98 -2.64
N GLY A 306 -31.80 -22.80 -3.31
CA GLY A 306 -31.38 -23.68 -4.40
C GLY A 306 -30.57 -24.91 -4.00
N GLU A 307 -30.37 -25.16 -2.70
CA GLU A 307 -29.71 -26.36 -2.19
C GLU A 307 -30.64 -27.58 -2.24
N SER A 308 -30.07 -28.75 -2.55
CA SER A 308 -30.81 -30.02 -2.66
C SER A 308 -30.52 -31.03 -1.55
N GLU A 309 -29.44 -30.85 -0.80
CA GLU A 309 -29.02 -31.80 0.24
C GLU A 309 -29.60 -31.38 1.60
N ALA A 310 -30.24 -32.31 2.30
CA ALA A 310 -30.92 -31.99 3.56
C ALA A 310 -29.93 -31.57 4.67
N ASP A 311 -28.74 -32.17 4.69
CA ASP A 311 -27.69 -31.87 5.67
C ASP A 311 -27.10 -30.46 5.50
N ASN A 312 -27.28 -29.86 4.31
CA ASN A 312 -26.83 -28.50 3.99
C ASN A 312 -27.88 -27.42 4.31
N LEU A 313 -29.06 -27.80 4.81
CA LEU A 313 -30.14 -26.88 5.15
C LEU A 313 -30.09 -26.51 6.64
N VAL A 314 -30.29 -25.23 6.93
CA VAL A 314 -30.31 -24.71 8.31
C VAL A 314 -31.71 -24.79 8.91
N VAL A 315 -32.75 -24.76 8.07
CA VAL A 315 -34.14 -24.82 8.51
C VAL A 315 -34.37 -26.09 9.34
N ASN A 316 -34.70 -25.93 10.62
CA ASN A 316 -34.89 -27.04 11.55
C ASN A 316 -36.19 -26.89 12.38
N PRO A 317 -37.11 -27.88 12.37
CA PRO A 317 -37.11 -29.08 11.53
C PRO A 317 -37.39 -28.77 10.06
N ILE A 318 -36.76 -29.52 9.15
CA ILE A 318 -37.03 -29.44 7.72
C ILE A 318 -38.48 -29.91 7.46
N PRO A 319 -39.35 -29.08 6.86
CA PRO A 319 -40.71 -29.48 6.53
C PRO A 319 -40.75 -30.65 5.56
N GLY A 320 -41.74 -31.54 5.70
CA GLY A 320 -41.93 -32.63 4.74
C GLY A 320 -42.24 -32.08 3.35
N GLY A 321 -41.44 -32.48 2.36
CA GLY A 321 -41.55 -32.00 0.97
C GLY A 321 -40.84 -30.67 0.68
N PHE A 322 -40.10 -30.11 1.65
CA PHE A 322 -39.33 -28.87 1.44
C PHE A 322 -38.29 -28.98 0.33
N VAL A 323 -37.67 -30.16 0.20
CA VAL A 323 -36.73 -30.48 -0.88
C VAL A 323 -37.49 -31.25 -1.96
N ASN A 324 -37.43 -30.73 -3.19
CA ASN A 324 -38.21 -31.19 -4.34
C ASN A 324 -37.45 -32.14 -5.27
N VAL A 325 -36.16 -32.36 -5.01
CA VAL A 325 -35.23 -33.15 -5.82
C VAL A 325 -34.44 -34.14 -4.95
N GLY A 326 -33.70 -35.05 -5.58
CA GLY A 326 -32.79 -35.94 -4.85
C GLY A 326 -31.47 -35.25 -4.46
N PRO A 327 -30.69 -35.90 -3.57
CA PRO A 327 -29.30 -35.55 -3.29
C PRO A 327 -28.45 -35.29 -4.54
N ASN A 328 -27.44 -34.43 -4.43
CA ASN A 328 -26.50 -34.08 -5.50
C ASN A 328 -27.12 -33.49 -6.79
N ALA A 329 -28.33 -32.94 -6.72
CA ALA A 329 -28.90 -32.21 -7.83
C ALA A 329 -28.13 -30.91 -8.08
N PHE A 330 -28.03 -30.50 -9.36
CA PHE A 330 -27.49 -29.20 -9.74
C PHE A 330 -28.28 -28.07 -9.05
N PRO A 331 -27.62 -27.06 -8.43
CA PRO A 331 -28.29 -25.96 -7.76
C PRO A 331 -29.29 -25.23 -8.66
N ASP A 332 -30.55 -25.19 -8.25
CA ASP A 332 -31.63 -24.50 -8.96
C ASP A 332 -32.64 -23.98 -7.95
N ASN A 333 -33.24 -22.82 -8.21
CA ASN A 333 -34.32 -22.26 -7.41
C ASN A 333 -35.41 -23.29 -7.08
N LYS A 334 -35.69 -24.23 -7.99
CA LYS A 334 -36.73 -25.26 -7.83
C LYS A 334 -36.36 -26.41 -6.90
N ASN A 335 -35.09 -26.53 -6.49
CA ASN A 335 -34.62 -27.65 -5.67
C ASN A 335 -35.29 -27.69 -4.30
N ASN A 336 -35.72 -26.54 -3.78
CA ASN A 336 -36.43 -26.44 -2.53
C ASN A 336 -37.54 -25.38 -2.55
N ASP A 337 -38.34 -25.36 -1.49
CA ASP A 337 -39.53 -24.51 -1.38
C ASP A 337 -39.22 -23.02 -1.11
N PHE A 338 -37.95 -22.60 -1.20
CA PHE A 338 -37.56 -21.19 -1.27
C PHE A 338 -37.49 -20.63 -2.70
N ASP A 339 -38.02 -21.35 -3.70
CA ASP A 339 -38.11 -20.89 -5.09
C ASP A 339 -38.79 -19.51 -5.21
N PRO A 340 -38.06 -18.44 -5.57
CA PRO A 340 -38.64 -17.11 -5.66
C PRO A 340 -39.50 -16.91 -6.93
N THR A 341 -39.42 -17.83 -7.91
CA THR A 341 -40.21 -17.77 -9.14
C THR A 341 -41.65 -18.26 -8.96
N ARG A 342 -41.96 -18.92 -7.83
CA ARG A 342 -43.27 -19.53 -7.53
C ARG A 342 -43.92 -19.01 -6.24
N ILE A 343 -43.54 -17.81 -5.80
CA ILE A 343 -44.13 -17.13 -4.64
C ILE A 343 -45.67 -17.11 -4.76
N GLY A 344 -46.36 -17.60 -3.73
CA GLY A 344 -47.83 -17.65 -3.66
C GLY A 344 -48.53 -18.77 -4.44
N SER A 345 -47.81 -19.63 -5.16
CA SER A 345 -48.40 -20.75 -5.95
C SER A 345 -47.68 -22.09 -5.83
N GLY A 346 -46.55 -22.14 -5.11
CA GLY A 346 -45.76 -23.36 -4.93
C GLY A 346 -44.48 -23.21 -4.13
N SER A 347 -44.11 -21.99 -3.77
CA SER A 347 -43.06 -21.68 -2.78
C SER A 347 -43.69 -21.49 -1.39
N ILE A 348 -42.93 -21.79 -0.33
CA ILE A 348 -43.28 -21.41 1.04
C ILE A 348 -43.18 -19.90 1.23
N LEU A 349 -42.36 -19.22 0.41
CA LEU A 349 -42.25 -17.78 0.42
C LEU A 349 -43.56 -17.13 -0.03
N THR A 350 -43.92 -16.05 0.67
CA THR A 350 -45.09 -15.21 0.42
C THR A 350 -44.67 -13.84 -0.11
N SER A 351 -45.62 -13.06 -0.64
CA SER A 351 -45.33 -11.72 -1.18
C SER A 351 -44.72 -10.76 -0.14
N ALA A 352 -44.88 -11.04 1.15
CA ALA A 352 -44.26 -10.26 2.23
C ALA A 352 -42.71 -10.33 2.23
N ILE A 353 -42.10 -11.32 1.56
CA ILE A 353 -40.63 -11.39 1.40
C ILE A 353 -40.08 -10.26 0.51
N ARG A 354 -40.95 -9.62 -0.30
CA ARG A 354 -40.57 -8.52 -1.19
C ARG A 354 -40.34 -7.22 -0.44
N ASP A 355 -41.02 -7.00 0.68
CA ASP A 355 -40.80 -5.82 1.51
C ASP A 355 -39.84 -6.18 2.65
N ILE A 356 -38.74 -5.43 2.76
CA ILE A 356 -37.70 -5.67 3.75
C ILE A 356 -38.24 -5.54 5.19
N ALA A 357 -39.23 -4.67 5.41
CA ALA A 357 -39.87 -4.48 6.71
C ALA A 357 -40.70 -5.71 7.12
N THR A 358 -41.19 -6.50 6.16
CA THR A 358 -42.02 -7.68 6.40
C THR A 358 -41.34 -9.00 6.03
N ALA A 359 -40.03 -8.97 5.74
CA ALA A 359 -39.29 -10.12 5.23
C ALA A 359 -39.41 -11.37 6.13
N GLN A 360 -39.48 -11.21 7.46
CA GLN A 360 -39.67 -12.35 8.37
C GLN A 360 -41.04 -13.04 8.18
N GLN A 361 -42.13 -12.28 7.99
CA GLN A 361 -43.43 -12.87 7.66
C GLN A 361 -43.45 -13.47 6.24
N GLY A 362 -42.52 -13.02 5.39
CA GLY A 362 -42.26 -13.54 4.06
C GLY A 362 -42.04 -15.04 3.99
N PHE A 363 -41.54 -15.68 5.05
CA PHE A 363 -41.30 -17.13 5.12
C PHE A 363 -42.55 -17.99 5.36
N GLY A 364 -43.75 -17.39 5.37
CA GLY A 364 -45.01 -18.13 5.46
C GLY A 364 -45.09 -18.95 6.75
N SER A 365 -45.29 -20.28 6.62
CA SER A 365 -45.36 -21.17 7.77
C SER A 365 -44.06 -21.26 8.58
N LEU A 366 -42.91 -20.87 8.01
CA LEU A 366 -41.60 -20.93 8.66
C LEU A 366 -41.21 -19.62 9.36
N SER A 367 -42.06 -18.59 9.36
CA SER A 367 -41.73 -17.27 9.91
C SER A 367 -41.32 -17.27 11.39
N GLY A 368 -41.78 -18.27 12.16
CA GLY A 368 -41.43 -18.46 13.57
C GLY A 368 -40.21 -19.36 13.82
N GLN A 369 -39.62 -19.92 12.77
CA GLN A 369 -38.50 -20.86 12.84
C GLN A 369 -37.21 -20.26 12.28
N VAL A 370 -37.31 -19.43 11.23
CA VAL A 370 -36.16 -18.75 10.62
C VAL A 370 -35.71 -17.54 11.44
N ASN A 371 -34.41 -17.30 11.48
CA ASN A 371 -33.80 -16.16 12.17
C ASN A 371 -32.94 -15.32 11.22
N GLU A 372 -32.97 -14.00 11.45
CA GLU A 372 -32.08 -13.08 10.73
C GLU A 372 -30.63 -13.24 11.24
N GLY A 373 -29.68 -13.25 10.32
CA GLY A 373 -28.26 -13.44 10.58
C GLY A 373 -27.81 -14.91 10.48
N THR A 374 -28.70 -15.88 10.67
CA THR A 374 -28.41 -17.31 10.41
C THR A 374 -29.06 -17.78 9.13
N ASP A 375 -30.39 -17.81 9.06
CA ASP A 375 -31.12 -18.40 7.93
C ASP A 375 -31.18 -17.44 6.73
N TYR A 376 -31.23 -16.13 7.02
CA TYR A 376 -31.26 -15.09 6.01
C TYR A 376 -30.66 -13.77 6.50
N ALA A 377 -30.26 -12.91 5.56
CA ALA A 377 -29.80 -11.56 5.83
C ALA A 377 -30.59 -10.54 5.01
N LYS A 378 -30.82 -9.37 5.61
CA LYS A 378 -31.49 -8.23 4.98
C LYS A 378 -30.47 -7.18 4.62
N LEU A 379 -30.51 -6.68 3.39
CA LEU A 379 -29.67 -5.58 2.94
C LEU A 379 -30.51 -4.50 2.28
N GLU A 380 -30.51 -3.32 2.89
CA GLU A 380 -31.04 -2.11 2.28
C GLU A 380 -29.97 -1.46 1.41
N ASN A 381 -30.36 -1.04 0.20
CA ASN A 381 -29.46 -0.39 -0.76
C ASN A 381 -28.15 -1.18 -0.98
N ALA A 382 -28.22 -2.51 -1.06
CA ALA A 382 -27.09 -3.36 -1.40
C ALA A 382 -26.51 -2.91 -2.74
N ARG A 383 -25.18 -2.81 -2.81
CA ARG A 383 -24.51 -2.41 -4.06
C ARG A 383 -24.17 -3.64 -4.88
N LYS A 384 -24.44 -3.57 -6.18
CA LYS A 384 -23.97 -4.58 -7.15
C LYS A 384 -22.48 -4.39 -7.39
N LEU A 385 -21.72 -5.47 -7.36
CA LEU A 385 -20.30 -5.48 -7.74
C LEU A 385 -20.14 -5.61 -9.26
N VAL A 386 -19.06 -5.04 -9.78
CA VAL A 386 -18.70 -5.11 -11.20
C VAL A 386 -17.67 -6.22 -11.45
N GLU A 387 -18.00 -7.18 -12.30
CA GLU A 387 -17.10 -8.26 -12.71
C GLU A 387 -15.88 -7.70 -13.46
N GLY A 388 -14.70 -8.26 -13.19
CA GLY A 388 -13.42 -7.83 -13.74
C GLY A 388 -12.79 -6.61 -13.05
N GLN A 389 -13.58 -5.83 -12.29
CA GLN A 389 -13.08 -4.67 -11.54
C GLN A 389 -13.08 -4.90 -10.02
N GLU A 390 -14.13 -5.53 -9.50
CA GLU A 390 -14.31 -5.73 -8.06
C GLU A 390 -14.27 -7.22 -7.67
N TYR A 391 -14.55 -8.11 -8.61
CA TYR A 391 -14.42 -9.55 -8.44
C TYR A 391 -14.12 -10.24 -9.76
N THR A 392 -13.63 -11.47 -9.68
CA THR A 392 -13.45 -12.40 -10.80
C THR A 392 -14.27 -13.67 -10.55
N LEU A 393 -14.70 -14.33 -11.63
CA LEU A 393 -15.49 -15.55 -11.60
C LEU A 393 -14.73 -16.69 -12.28
N ASN A 394 -14.65 -17.86 -11.62
CA ASN A 394 -14.31 -19.10 -12.29
C ASN A 394 -15.60 -19.77 -12.80
N THR A 395 -15.82 -19.74 -14.11
CA THR A 395 -17.08 -20.17 -14.73
C THR A 395 -17.31 -21.68 -14.71
N GLN A 396 -16.26 -22.49 -14.52
CA GLN A 396 -16.34 -23.95 -14.52
C GLN A 396 -16.38 -24.51 -13.10
N LEU A 397 -15.52 -24.00 -12.21
CA LEU A 397 -15.42 -24.45 -10.81
C LEU A 397 -16.44 -23.79 -9.88
N GLY A 398 -17.09 -22.71 -10.31
CA GLY A 398 -18.20 -22.11 -9.58
C GLY A 398 -17.81 -21.42 -8.27
N TYR A 399 -16.78 -20.57 -8.33
CA TYR A 399 -16.40 -19.68 -7.24
C TYR A 399 -16.08 -18.27 -7.72
N ILE A 400 -16.23 -17.29 -6.83
CA ILE A 400 -15.81 -15.90 -7.04
C ILE A 400 -14.61 -15.56 -6.18
N SER A 401 -13.79 -14.64 -6.68
CA SER A 401 -12.66 -14.07 -5.94
C SER A 401 -12.79 -12.55 -5.94
N LEU A 402 -12.92 -11.97 -4.75
CA LEU A 402 -13.06 -10.54 -4.56
C LEU A 402 -11.70 -9.83 -4.55
N ASN A 403 -11.61 -8.69 -5.23
CA ASN A 403 -10.40 -7.86 -5.24
C ASN A 403 -10.16 -7.18 -3.89
N GLN A 404 -11.21 -7.01 -3.09
CA GLN A 404 -11.14 -6.49 -1.73
C GLN A 404 -11.71 -7.53 -0.75
N ARG A 405 -11.01 -7.72 0.36
CA ARG A 405 -11.46 -8.56 1.46
C ARG A 405 -12.69 -7.94 2.11
N LEU A 406 -13.69 -8.77 2.38
CA LEU A 406 -14.88 -8.33 3.10
C LEU A 406 -14.60 -8.16 4.59
N ASN A 407 -15.25 -7.17 5.17
CA ASN A 407 -15.30 -6.99 6.61
C ASN A 407 -16.20 -8.06 7.25
N ASN A 408 -15.98 -8.31 8.55
CA ASN A 408 -16.74 -9.35 9.27
C ASN A 408 -18.25 -9.06 9.33
N ASP A 409 -18.63 -7.79 9.38
CA ASP A 409 -20.02 -7.31 9.42
C ASP A 409 -20.70 -7.20 8.03
N GLU A 410 -19.96 -7.43 6.95
CA GLU A 410 -20.52 -7.38 5.59
C GLU A 410 -21.20 -8.69 5.20
N VAL A 411 -22.31 -8.55 4.47
CA VAL A 411 -23.05 -9.67 3.88
C VAL A 411 -22.73 -9.72 2.40
N LEU A 412 -22.58 -10.94 1.87
CA LEU A 412 -22.35 -11.20 0.46
C LEU A 412 -23.47 -12.11 -0.07
N ALA A 413 -24.09 -11.70 -1.16
CA ALA A 413 -25.16 -12.44 -1.80
C ALA A 413 -24.99 -12.50 -3.32
N VAL A 414 -25.49 -13.55 -3.95
CA VAL A 414 -25.36 -13.79 -5.38
C VAL A 414 -26.66 -14.28 -6.01
N ALA A 415 -26.86 -13.90 -7.27
CA ALA A 415 -27.70 -14.64 -8.22
C ALA A 415 -26.80 -15.11 -9.36
N PHE A 416 -26.98 -16.34 -9.81
CA PHE A 416 -26.19 -16.88 -10.92
C PHE A 416 -27.01 -17.84 -11.77
N GLN A 417 -26.60 -17.95 -13.03
CA GLN A 417 -27.22 -18.78 -14.04
C GLN A 417 -26.15 -19.50 -14.84
N TYR A 418 -26.34 -20.78 -15.04
CA TYR A 418 -25.35 -21.64 -15.67
C TYR A 418 -26.03 -22.68 -16.55
N THR A 419 -25.22 -23.32 -17.39
CA THR A 419 -25.67 -24.37 -18.29
C THR A 419 -24.95 -25.68 -18.02
N VAL A 420 -25.70 -26.77 -18.09
CA VAL A 420 -25.15 -28.14 -18.05
C VAL A 420 -25.84 -28.96 -19.13
N GLY A 421 -25.08 -29.48 -20.10
CA GLY A 421 -25.63 -30.32 -21.17
C GLY A 421 -26.79 -29.67 -21.96
N GLY A 422 -26.74 -28.34 -22.12
CA GLY A 422 -27.77 -27.56 -22.83
C GLY A 422 -29.02 -27.20 -22.01
N ARG A 423 -29.10 -27.59 -20.73
CA ARG A 423 -30.14 -27.14 -19.79
C ARG A 423 -29.66 -25.94 -19.00
N VAL A 424 -30.55 -24.99 -18.77
CA VAL A 424 -30.31 -23.77 -18.00
C VAL A 424 -30.78 -23.98 -16.56
N TYR A 425 -29.91 -23.63 -15.62
CA TYR A 425 -30.18 -23.65 -14.18
C TYR A 425 -29.98 -22.24 -13.63
N GLN A 426 -30.78 -21.85 -12.64
CA GLN A 426 -30.70 -20.51 -12.04
C GLN A 426 -30.92 -20.59 -10.54
N VAL A 427 -30.09 -19.86 -9.79
CA VAL A 427 -30.22 -19.67 -8.34
C VAL A 427 -30.25 -18.18 -8.02
N GLY A 428 -31.25 -17.76 -7.25
CA GLY A 428 -31.55 -16.34 -7.01
C GLY A 428 -32.31 -15.68 -8.16
N GLU A 429 -32.51 -14.38 -8.03
CA GLU A 429 -33.17 -13.52 -9.00
C GLU A 429 -32.23 -12.43 -9.49
N PHE A 430 -32.16 -12.21 -10.79
CA PHE A 430 -31.43 -11.05 -11.30
C PHE A 430 -32.27 -9.79 -11.22
N ALA A 431 -31.61 -8.63 -11.13
CA ALA A 431 -32.29 -7.33 -11.11
C ALA A 431 -33.20 -7.07 -12.33
N ASN A 432 -32.98 -7.79 -13.43
CA ASN A 432 -33.72 -7.66 -14.69
C ASN A 432 -34.77 -8.76 -14.91
N ASP A 433 -35.01 -9.65 -13.93
CA ASP A 433 -35.93 -10.80 -14.07
C ASP A 433 -37.41 -10.46 -13.80
N GLY A 434 -37.78 -9.16 -13.89
CA GLY A 434 -39.17 -8.71 -13.84
C GLY A 434 -39.70 -8.27 -12.46
N VAL A 435 -38.84 -8.21 -11.43
CA VAL A 435 -39.18 -7.58 -10.14
C VAL A 435 -38.80 -6.11 -10.18
N ASP A 436 -39.79 -5.23 -10.32
CA ASP A 436 -39.60 -3.78 -10.30
C ASP A 436 -38.99 -3.33 -8.98
N ALA A 437 -38.04 -2.38 -9.03
CA ALA A 437 -37.31 -1.92 -7.85
C ALA A 437 -38.23 -1.17 -6.86
N THR A 438 -39.23 -0.46 -7.39
CA THR A 438 -40.21 0.28 -6.62
C THR A 438 -41.58 0.14 -7.26
N ASP A 439 -42.52 -0.40 -6.50
CA ASP A 439 -43.93 -0.43 -6.88
C ASP A 439 -44.68 0.73 -6.22
N VAL A 440 -45.56 1.36 -6.99
CA VAL A 440 -46.41 2.46 -6.52
C VAL A 440 -47.86 2.05 -6.64
N THR A 441 -48.54 1.90 -5.50
CA THR A 441 -49.98 1.67 -5.47
C THR A 441 -50.69 3.02 -5.47
N THR A 442 -51.57 3.23 -6.45
CA THR A 442 -52.41 4.42 -6.54
C THR A 442 -53.87 4.05 -6.32
N ASP A 443 -54.62 4.85 -5.56
CA ASP A 443 -56.07 4.71 -5.45
C ASP A 443 -56.72 4.92 -6.84
N PRO A 444 -57.44 3.93 -7.38
CA PRO A 444 -58.04 4.01 -8.71
C PRO A 444 -59.06 5.15 -8.86
N ASN A 445 -59.65 5.63 -7.77
CA ASN A 445 -60.70 6.65 -7.81
C ASN A 445 -60.17 8.08 -7.65
N SER A 446 -59.04 8.27 -6.96
CA SER A 446 -58.49 9.59 -6.64
C SER A 446 -57.14 9.89 -7.31
N GLY A 447 -56.48 8.87 -7.87
CA GLY A 447 -55.14 9.00 -8.46
C GLY A 447 -54.04 9.33 -7.43
N GLN A 448 -54.35 9.34 -6.13
CA GLN A 448 -53.35 9.54 -5.09
C GLN A 448 -52.53 8.27 -4.87
N VAL A 449 -51.22 8.46 -4.71
CA VAL A 449 -50.31 7.39 -4.27
C VAL A 449 -50.65 7.04 -2.82
N THR A 450 -51.05 5.79 -2.59
CA THR A 450 -51.43 5.27 -1.27
C THR A 450 -50.32 4.46 -0.62
N ALA A 451 -49.42 3.87 -1.40
CA ALA A 451 -48.24 3.17 -0.91
C ALA A 451 -47.10 3.18 -1.95
N VAL A 452 -45.87 3.28 -1.47
CA VAL A 452 -44.64 3.06 -2.26
C VAL A 452 -43.90 1.91 -1.59
N ASN A 453 -43.65 0.83 -2.32
CA ASN A 453 -42.94 -0.34 -1.81
C ASN A 453 -41.63 -0.53 -2.58
N ASN A 454 -40.51 -0.62 -1.87
CA ASN A 454 -39.21 -0.89 -2.46
C ASN A 454 -38.95 -2.39 -2.41
N ASN A 455 -39.19 -3.06 -3.53
CA ASN A 455 -39.15 -4.51 -3.59
C ASN A 455 -37.72 -5.06 -3.48
N SER A 456 -37.63 -6.16 -2.75
CA SER A 456 -36.40 -6.87 -2.46
C SER A 456 -36.22 -8.05 -3.42
N LEU A 457 -34.98 -8.23 -3.87
CA LEU A 457 -34.56 -9.42 -4.62
C LEU A 457 -34.26 -10.56 -3.66
N VAL A 458 -34.67 -11.78 -4.02
CA VAL A 458 -34.33 -12.98 -3.25
C VAL A 458 -33.08 -13.61 -3.87
N LEU A 459 -31.99 -13.62 -3.11
CA LEU A 459 -30.66 -14.06 -3.56
C LEU A 459 -30.12 -15.17 -2.68
N LYS A 460 -29.08 -15.87 -3.15
CA LYS A 460 -28.34 -16.83 -2.33
C LYS A 460 -27.28 -16.12 -1.49
N MET A 461 -27.20 -16.44 -0.21
CA MET A 461 -26.20 -15.91 0.71
C MET A 461 -24.89 -16.71 0.63
N LEU A 462 -23.76 -16.02 0.48
CA LEU A 462 -22.41 -16.60 0.55
C LEU A 462 -21.67 -16.23 1.84
N LYS A 463 -22.04 -15.12 2.48
CA LYS A 463 -21.52 -14.71 3.78
C LYS A 463 -22.58 -13.91 4.55
N SER A 464 -22.76 -14.25 5.82
CA SER A 464 -23.60 -13.49 6.76
C SER A 464 -22.77 -12.46 7.55
N SER A 465 -23.45 -11.48 8.14
CA SER A 465 -22.88 -10.54 9.12
C SER A 465 -22.59 -11.20 10.46
N VAL A 466 -23.30 -12.28 10.78
CA VAL A 466 -23.05 -13.14 11.95
C VAL A 466 -22.24 -14.34 11.49
N THR A 467 -20.98 -14.42 11.91
CA THR A 467 -20.11 -15.55 11.59
C THR A 467 -20.39 -16.70 12.55
N SER A 468 -20.86 -17.83 12.03
CA SER A 468 -21.01 -19.07 12.78
C SER A 468 -20.35 -20.22 12.02
N VAL A 469 -19.35 -20.84 12.64
CA VAL A 469 -18.54 -21.92 12.03
C VAL A 469 -19.31 -23.24 11.88
N THR A 470 -20.48 -23.36 12.50
CA THR A 470 -21.33 -24.56 12.41
C THR A 470 -22.35 -24.47 11.28
N GLN A 471 -22.41 -23.33 10.58
CA GLN A 471 -23.41 -23.08 9.54
C GLN A 471 -22.83 -23.43 8.16
N PRO A 472 -23.59 -24.11 7.27
CA PRO A 472 -23.14 -24.44 5.93
C PRO A 472 -22.60 -23.24 5.12
N VAL A 473 -23.10 -22.02 5.33
CA VAL A 473 -22.58 -20.81 4.66
C VAL A 473 -21.10 -20.54 4.98
N TRP A 474 -20.60 -20.97 6.14
CA TRP A 474 -19.18 -20.87 6.49
C TRP A 474 -18.29 -21.73 5.59
N ASP A 475 -18.85 -22.83 5.10
CA ASP A 475 -18.14 -23.80 4.26
C ASP A 475 -18.03 -23.31 2.82
N LEU A 476 -18.91 -22.40 2.39
CA LEU A 476 -18.81 -21.73 1.08
C LEU A 476 -17.60 -20.82 0.97
N MET A 477 -17.03 -20.34 2.08
CA MET A 477 -15.75 -19.63 2.05
C MET A 477 -14.62 -20.62 1.74
N MET A 478 -13.88 -20.36 0.65
CA MET A 478 -12.71 -21.13 0.25
C MET A 478 -11.56 -20.88 1.23
N LYS A 479 -10.94 -21.96 1.70
CA LYS A 479 -9.84 -21.94 2.69
C LYS A 479 -8.55 -22.54 2.13
N ASN A 480 -8.49 -22.66 0.81
CA ASN A 480 -7.45 -23.34 0.05
C ASN A 480 -6.69 -22.39 -0.89
N VAL A 481 -6.86 -21.08 -0.71
CA VAL A 481 -6.20 -20.02 -1.49
C VAL A 481 -5.23 -19.26 -0.59
N TYR A 482 -3.99 -19.07 -1.05
CA TYR A 482 -2.91 -18.43 -0.31
C TYR A 482 -2.33 -17.26 -1.10
N ASP A 483 -2.14 -16.12 -0.45
CA ASP A 483 -1.59 -14.91 -1.06
C ASP A 483 -0.07 -14.85 -0.83
N THR A 484 0.71 -14.85 -1.91
CA THR A 484 2.18 -14.75 -1.82
C THR A 484 2.65 -13.31 -1.60
N GLY A 485 1.76 -12.32 -1.74
CA GLY A 485 2.13 -10.89 -1.73
C GLY A 485 2.77 -10.40 -3.02
N ALA A 486 3.06 -11.29 -3.98
CA ALA A 486 3.62 -10.96 -5.27
C ALA A 486 2.54 -10.62 -6.31
N TYR A 487 2.95 -9.98 -7.39
CA TYR A 487 2.10 -9.69 -8.54
C TYR A 487 2.78 -10.21 -9.81
N GLN A 488 1.98 -10.61 -10.79
CA GLN A 488 2.46 -11.05 -12.11
C GLN A 488 3.49 -12.18 -12.04
N LEU A 489 3.15 -13.27 -11.35
CA LEU A 489 4.02 -14.43 -11.24
C LEU A 489 4.34 -15.02 -12.62
N SER A 490 5.62 -15.30 -12.85
CA SER A 490 6.12 -16.05 -14.01
C SER A 490 6.33 -17.51 -13.62
N GLN A 491 5.96 -18.45 -14.50
CA GLN A 491 6.18 -19.87 -14.28
C GLN A 491 7.67 -20.23 -14.11
N GLU A 492 8.55 -19.58 -14.87
CA GLU A 492 10.00 -19.89 -14.88
C GLU A 492 10.68 -19.56 -13.56
N ASP A 493 10.22 -18.51 -12.88
CA ASP A 493 10.84 -17.95 -11.67
C ASP A 493 10.11 -18.35 -10.38
N PHE A 494 8.95 -19.00 -10.49
CA PHE A 494 8.14 -19.39 -9.35
C PHE A 494 8.48 -20.79 -8.87
N LYS A 495 8.87 -20.90 -7.60
CA LYS A 495 9.10 -22.19 -6.92
C LYS A 495 8.31 -22.21 -5.62
N LEU A 496 7.45 -23.22 -5.49
CA LEU A 496 6.74 -23.50 -4.25
C LEU A 496 7.20 -24.85 -3.70
N ASN A 497 7.46 -24.90 -2.40
CA ASN A 497 7.64 -26.14 -1.66
C ASN A 497 6.80 -26.09 -0.38
N ILE A 498 6.32 -27.26 0.03
CA ILE A 498 5.58 -27.43 1.28
C ILE A 498 6.49 -28.16 2.26
N PHE A 499 6.59 -27.62 3.48
CA PHE A 499 7.42 -28.17 4.54
C PHE A 499 6.57 -28.52 5.76
N TYR A 500 6.90 -29.65 6.38
CA TYR A 500 6.46 -30.05 7.69
C TYR A 500 7.57 -29.74 8.70
N THR A 501 7.26 -28.88 9.67
CA THR A 501 8.24 -28.39 10.67
C THR A 501 7.91 -28.94 12.04
N GLU A 502 8.64 -29.96 12.48
CA GLU A 502 8.60 -30.45 13.87
C GLU A 502 9.83 -29.96 14.65
N ALA A 503 11.01 -30.56 14.39
CA ALA A 503 12.30 -30.09 14.89
C ALA A 503 13.15 -29.40 13.80
N SER A 504 12.93 -29.76 12.54
CA SER A 504 13.56 -29.16 11.37
C SER A 504 12.60 -29.27 10.18
N PRO A 505 12.60 -28.31 9.24
CA PRO A 505 11.76 -28.38 8.05
C PRO A 505 12.14 -29.60 7.20
N VAL A 506 11.18 -30.50 6.99
CA VAL A 506 11.27 -31.62 6.05
C VAL A 506 10.12 -31.52 5.05
N ASN A 507 10.34 -31.97 3.81
CA ASN A 507 9.34 -31.89 2.75
C ASN A 507 8.54 -33.20 2.58
N TYR A 508 8.46 -34.03 3.62
CA TYR A 508 7.69 -35.27 3.67
C TYR A 508 7.18 -35.51 5.10
N ILE A 509 6.18 -36.38 5.25
CA ILE A 509 5.67 -36.83 6.57
C ILE A 509 6.16 -38.25 6.89
N LYS A 510 6.20 -38.58 8.18
CA LYS A 510 6.53 -39.92 8.68
C LYS A 510 5.40 -40.39 9.61
N PRO A 511 5.05 -41.69 9.58
CA PRO A 511 4.12 -42.23 10.55
C PRO A 511 4.74 -42.18 11.95
N VAL A 512 3.88 -42.15 12.97
CA VAL A 512 4.31 -42.28 14.36
C VAL A 512 4.85 -43.69 14.58
N ASP A 513 5.86 -43.83 15.43
CA ASP A 513 6.47 -45.13 15.74
C ASP A 513 5.40 -46.18 16.12
N GLY A 514 5.32 -47.25 15.33
CA GLY A 514 4.38 -48.34 15.53
C GLY A 514 3.12 -48.28 14.66
N THR A 515 2.92 -47.25 13.84
CA THR A 515 1.87 -47.18 12.82
C THR A 515 2.46 -47.20 11.40
N THR A 516 1.63 -47.51 10.42
CA THR A 516 1.95 -47.42 8.99
C THR A 516 0.93 -46.52 8.32
N PHE A 517 1.35 -45.79 7.30
CA PHE A 517 0.41 -45.11 6.41
C PHE A 517 -0.18 -46.10 5.40
N PRO A 518 -1.41 -45.85 4.91
CA PRO A 518 -1.96 -46.59 3.79
C PRO A 518 -1.15 -46.34 2.50
N ILE A 519 -1.48 -47.09 1.45
CA ILE A 519 -0.91 -46.85 0.11
C ILE A 519 -1.46 -45.51 -0.40
N PHE A 520 -0.58 -44.65 -0.91
CA PHE A 520 -1.00 -43.45 -1.60
C PHE A 520 -1.55 -43.82 -2.96
N ASP A 521 -2.87 -43.70 -3.13
CA ASP A 521 -3.57 -43.88 -4.41
C ASP A 521 -3.76 -42.56 -5.18
N ASN A 522 -3.20 -41.47 -4.63
CA ASN A 522 -3.35 -40.10 -5.13
C ASN A 522 -4.82 -39.66 -5.26
N ASN A 523 -5.73 -40.36 -4.56
CA ASN A 523 -7.17 -40.30 -4.73
C ASN A 523 -7.58 -40.36 -6.22
N THR A 524 -6.92 -41.25 -6.99
CA THR A 524 -7.25 -41.49 -8.38
C THR A 524 -7.60 -42.95 -8.63
N SER A 525 -8.51 -43.19 -9.57
CA SER A 525 -8.79 -44.55 -10.06
C SER A 525 -7.60 -45.22 -10.79
N ASN A 526 -6.50 -44.49 -11.00
CA ASN A 526 -5.33 -44.97 -11.73
C ASN A 526 -4.26 -45.52 -10.77
N THR A 527 -4.23 -46.84 -10.64
CA THR A 527 -3.29 -47.52 -9.74
C THR A 527 -1.84 -47.59 -10.25
N ALA A 528 -1.52 -46.93 -11.37
CA ALA A 528 -0.20 -47.03 -11.99
C ALA A 528 0.90 -46.28 -11.20
N ASP A 529 0.51 -45.40 -10.29
CA ASP A 529 1.41 -44.56 -9.48
C ASP A 529 1.21 -44.77 -7.97
N ASP A 530 0.56 -45.86 -7.59
CA ASP A 530 0.27 -46.18 -6.20
C ASP A 530 1.56 -46.58 -5.49
N THR A 531 1.94 -45.80 -4.47
CA THR A 531 3.18 -46.03 -3.72
C THR A 531 2.93 -45.85 -2.23
N GLU A 532 3.72 -46.53 -1.39
CA GLU A 532 3.70 -46.27 0.05
C GLU A 532 4.04 -44.80 0.34
N ILE A 533 3.39 -44.18 1.33
CA ILE A 533 3.69 -42.81 1.79
C ILE A 533 5.00 -42.84 2.60
N ILE A 534 6.13 -43.10 1.94
CA ILE A 534 7.45 -43.14 2.55
C ILE A 534 8.33 -42.12 1.84
N GLU A 535 8.64 -41.02 2.53
CA GLU A 535 9.44 -39.92 2.00
C GLU A 535 8.85 -39.29 0.72
N THR A 536 7.53 -39.44 0.50
CA THR A 536 6.80 -38.78 -0.58
C THR A 536 6.84 -37.26 -0.39
N PRO A 537 7.28 -36.47 -1.40
CA PRO A 537 7.26 -35.02 -1.32
C PRO A 537 5.86 -34.47 -1.03
N LEU A 538 5.74 -33.49 -0.13
CA LEU A 538 4.45 -32.94 0.28
C LEU A 538 3.70 -32.27 -0.88
N ILE A 539 4.40 -31.67 -1.83
CA ILE A 539 3.79 -31.12 -3.06
C ILE A 539 3.05 -32.21 -3.85
N ARG A 540 3.60 -33.43 -3.90
CA ARG A 540 2.94 -34.58 -4.52
C ARG A 540 1.79 -35.09 -3.64
N LEU A 541 2.01 -35.21 -2.33
CA LEU A 541 0.97 -35.64 -1.38
C LEU A 541 -0.28 -34.75 -1.44
N PHE A 542 -0.09 -33.43 -1.56
CA PHE A 542 -1.17 -32.44 -1.65
C PHE A 542 -1.72 -32.23 -3.07
N HIS A 543 -1.43 -33.14 -4.01
CA HIS A 543 -2.01 -33.10 -5.34
C HIS A 543 -1.68 -31.79 -6.09
N LEU A 544 -0.40 -31.39 -6.03
CA LEU A 544 0.17 -30.19 -6.65
C LEU A 544 1.43 -30.46 -7.51
N ASP A 545 1.84 -31.72 -7.65
CA ASP A 545 2.98 -32.17 -8.48
C ASP A 545 2.63 -33.48 -9.18
N ARG A 546 2.13 -33.36 -10.42
CA ARG A 546 1.62 -34.46 -11.25
C ARG A 546 1.88 -34.25 -12.73
N LEU A 547 2.21 -33.03 -13.12
CA LEU A 547 2.49 -32.69 -14.48
C LEU A 547 3.99 -32.60 -14.68
N ASN A 548 4.39 -32.62 -15.94
CA ASN A 548 5.72 -32.15 -16.30
C ASN A 548 5.70 -30.64 -16.55
N TYR A 549 6.87 -30.06 -16.77
CA TYR A 549 7.03 -28.65 -17.16
C TYR A 549 6.11 -28.14 -18.28
N ASN A 550 5.70 -29.00 -19.23
CA ASN A 550 4.78 -28.63 -20.32
C ASN A 550 3.29 -28.77 -19.94
N ASN A 551 2.98 -29.05 -18.68
CA ASN A 551 1.64 -29.34 -18.15
C ASN A 551 1.01 -30.64 -18.70
N ASP A 552 1.81 -31.58 -19.20
CA ASP A 552 1.32 -32.92 -19.55
C ASP A 552 1.40 -33.86 -18.33
N PRO A 553 0.41 -34.75 -18.11
CA PRO A 553 0.44 -35.71 -17.02
C PRO A 553 1.71 -36.59 -17.02
N GLN A 554 2.38 -36.68 -15.87
CA GLN A 554 3.56 -37.49 -15.65
C GLN A 554 3.40 -38.33 -14.38
N THR A 555 3.62 -39.64 -14.50
CA THR A 555 3.63 -40.55 -13.34
C THR A 555 4.68 -40.09 -12.34
N GLY A 556 4.23 -39.86 -11.11
CA GLY A 556 5.05 -39.43 -9.99
C GLY A 556 5.44 -37.96 -9.95
N GLY A 557 4.94 -37.13 -10.88
CA GLY A 557 5.28 -35.72 -10.98
C GLY A 557 6.69 -35.47 -11.52
N ASP A 558 7.06 -34.20 -11.68
CA ASP A 558 8.42 -33.79 -12.04
C ASP A 558 9.23 -33.26 -10.84
N GLY A 559 8.62 -33.23 -9.66
CA GLY A 559 9.25 -32.78 -8.42
C GLY A 559 9.11 -31.28 -8.17
N PHE A 560 8.39 -30.55 -9.02
CA PHE A 560 8.10 -29.14 -8.88
C PHE A 560 6.60 -28.90 -8.77
N PHE A 561 6.24 -27.72 -8.28
CA PHE A 561 4.85 -27.30 -8.24
C PHE A 561 4.28 -27.12 -9.66
N ASP A 562 3.14 -27.74 -9.92
CA ASP A 562 2.41 -27.62 -11.17
C ASP A 562 1.86 -26.19 -11.33
N PHE A 563 2.45 -25.40 -12.21
CA PHE A 563 2.00 -24.03 -12.48
C PHE A 563 0.92 -24.01 -13.57
N VAL A 564 -0.35 -24.13 -13.17
CA VAL A 564 -1.50 -24.13 -14.07
C VAL A 564 -2.38 -22.91 -13.79
N PRO A 565 -2.30 -21.84 -14.62
CA PRO A 565 -3.05 -20.62 -14.43
C PRO A 565 -4.57 -20.85 -14.35
N GLY A 566 -5.19 -20.33 -13.30
CA GLY A 566 -6.62 -20.46 -13.03
C GLY A 566 -7.04 -21.76 -12.32
N ILE A 567 -6.11 -22.70 -12.10
CA ILE A 567 -6.34 -23.95 -11.36
C ILE A 567 -5.48 -23.98 -10.09
N THR A 568 -4.16 -23.95 -10.22
CA THR A 568 -3.23 -24.02 -9.08
C THR A 568 -2.64 -22.65 -8.73
N VAL A 569 -2.71 -21.67 -9.64
CA VAL A 569 -2.17 -20.33 -9.43
C VAL A 569 -3.02 -19.27 -10.11
N ILE A 570 -3.12 -18.08 -9.51
CA ILE A 570 -3.61 -16.85 -10.14
C ILE A 570 -2.41 -15.93 -10.33
N PRO A 571 -1.79 -15.92 -11.53
CA PRO A 571 -0.52 -15.21 -11.73
C PRO A 571 -0.62 -13.70 -11.51
N GLN A 572 -1.75 -13.09 -11.90
CA GLN A 572 -1.96 -11.64 -11.88
C GLN A 572 -1.80 -11.05 -10.47
N ASN A 573 -2.33 -11.75 -9.46
CA ASN A 573 -2.39 -11.31 -8.07
C ASN A 573 -1.56 -12.19 -7.13
N GLY A 574 -0.66 -13.02 -7.70
CA GLY A 574 0.23 -13.89 -6.93
C GLY A 574 -0.45 -14.82 -5.93
N LYS A 575 -1.55 -15.48 -6.31
CA LYS A 575 -2.25 -16.40 -5.41
C LYS A 575 -1.98 -17.85 -5.79
N ILE A 576 -1.75 -18.70 -4.79
CA ILE A 576 -1.70 -20.16 -4.94
C ILE A 576 -3.07 -20.71 -4.58
N ILE A 577 -3.57 -21.67 -5.34
CA ILE A 577 -4.83 -22.37 -5.09
C ILE A 577 -4.53 -23.86 -4.98
N PHE A 578 -4.97 -24.49 -3.89
CA PHE A 578 -4.91 -25.94 -3.77
C PHE A 578 -6.08 -26.58 -4.53
N THR A 579 -5.84 -27.76 -5.08
CA THR A 579 -6.82 -28.50 -5.90
C THR A 579 -7.86 -29.25 -5.05
N LYS A 580 -7.79 -29.09 -3.72
CA LYS A 580 -8.71 -29.67 -2.75
C LYS A 580 -9.33 -28.56 -1.89
N VAL A 581 -10.58 -28.70 -1.45
CA VAL A 581 -11.31 -27.69 -0.65
C VAL A 581 -10.65 -27.48 0.72
N GLU A 582 -10.27 -28.58 1.37
CA GLU A 582 -9.65 -28.59 2.71
C GLU A 582 -8.37 -29.45 2.69
N PRO A 583 -7.30 -28.99 2.02
CA PRO A 583 -6.10 -29.79 1.75
C PRO A 583 -5.42 -30.27 3.05
N PHE A 584 -5.35 -29.42 4.05
CA PHE A 584 -4.71 -29.71 5.33
C PHE A 584 -5.66 -30.24 6.41
N GLY A 585 -6.95 -30.39 6.07
CA GLY A 585 -8.01 -30.85 6.96
C GLY A 585 -8.52 -32.20 6.50
N LYS A 586 -9.74 -32.22 5.95
CA LYS A 586 -10.41 -33.43 5.50
C LYS A 586 -9.58 -34.24 4.49
N TYR A 587 -8.95 -33.59 3.51
CA TYR A 587 -8.17 -34.32 2.49
C TYR A 587 -7.00 -35.10 3.10
N LEU A 588 -6.23 -34.48 4.00
CA LEU A 588 -5.12 -35.16 4.68
C LEU A 588 -5.64 -36.25 5.64
N PHE A 589 -6.80 -36.04 6.26
CA PHE A 589 -7.45 -37.06 7.07
C PHE A 589 -7.81 -38.29 6.21
N ASP A 590 -8.53 -38.09 5.12
CA ASP A 590 -9.00 -39.16 4.22
C ASP A 590 -7.82 -39.95 3.60
N ILE A 591 -6.71 -39.30 3.28
CA ILE A 591 -5.50 -39.97 2.73
C ILE A 591 -4.76 -40.81 3.75
N LEU A 592 -4.79 -40.40 5.02
CA LEU A 592 -4.07 -41.09 6.09
C LEU A 592 -4.97 -42.07 6.84
N ASP A 593 -6.26 -42.10 6.52
CA ASP A 593 -7.22 -43.01 7.13
C ASP A 593 -6.93 -44.45 6.70
N ASP A 594 -7.03 -45.38 7.65
CA ASP A 594 -6.91 -46.81 7.40
C ASP A 594 -8.20 -47.47 7.88
N ASP A 595 -9.04 -47.84 6.92
CA ASP A 595 -10.33 -48.52 7.13
C ASP A 595 -10.24 -49.80 8.00
N ASN A 596 -9.02 -50.31 8.26
CA ASN A 596 -8.78 -51.50 9.07
C ASN A 596 -8.45 -51.22 10.55
N ASN A 597 -8.52 -49.97 11.02
CA ASN A 597 -8.15 -49.58 12.38
C ASN A 597 -9.34 -49.11 13.25
#